data_AF-A0A8B5WJK8-F1
#
_entry.id   AF-A0A8B5WJK8-F1
#
_cell.length_a   1.000
_cell.length_b   1.000
_cell.length_c   1.000
_cell.angle_alpha   90.00
_cell.angle_beta   90.00
_cell.angle_gamma   90.00
#
_symmetry.space_group_name_H-M   'P 1'
#
loop_
_entity.id
_entity.type
_entity.pdbx_description
1 polymer ?
#
loop_
_entity_poly.entity_id
_entity_poly.type
_entity_poly.pdbx_seq_one_letter_code
_entity_poly.pdbx_strand_id
1 'polypeptide(L)'
;MHITDAERKVMECLWQQHPATASELIDKLECSTDWRQGTVKALLNRLLNKGAIEASRSGRRYLYSPAVSREQCVSEASQRFLDRWFDGRLAPLVAHLSDHRRIKPAELDELKALIADLEDES
;
A
#
# COMPACT_ATOMS: atom_id res chain seq x y z
N MET A 1 -8.04 4.62 -5.99
CA MET A 1 -7.77 3.29 -6.61
C MET A 1 -7.94 2.16 -5.58
N HIS A 2 -8.29 0.91 -5.95
CA HIS A 2 -8.30 -0.24 -5.00
C HIS A 2 -7.14 -1.19 -5.29
N ILE A 3 -6.17 -1.28 -4.39
CA ILE A 3 -5.09 -2.26 -4.45
C ILE A 3 -5.43 -3.40 -3.48
N THR A 4 -5.54 -4.61 -3.99
CA THR A 4 -5.74 -5.83 -3.18
C THR A 4 -4.45 -6.23 -2.46
N ASP A 5 -4.53 -7.10 -1.45
CA ASP A 5 -3.33 -7.59 -0.77
C ASP A 5 -2.33 -8.26 -1.71
N ALA A 6 -2.81 -9.01 -2.70
CA ALA A 6 -1.94 -9.65 -3.67
C ALA A 6 -1.22 -8.62 -4.56
N GLU A 7 -1.95 -7.62 -5.03
CA GLU A 7 -1.36 -6.53 -5.82
C GLU A 7 -0.41 -5.66 -4.97
N ARG A 8 -0.72 -5.45 -3.69
CA ARG A 8 0.14 -4.73 -2.74
C ARG A 8 1.51 -5.39 -2.62
N LYS A 9 1.58 -6.72 -2.54
CA LYS A 9 2.88 -7.43 -2.49
C LYS A 9 3.74 -7.14 -3.74
N VAL A 10 3.13 -7.07 -4.92
CA VAL A 10 3.85 -6.70 -6.16
C VAL A 10 4.31 -5.24 -6.10
N MET A 11 3.45 -4.33 -5.61
CA MET A 11 3.79 -2.92 -5.43
C MET A 11 4.94 -2.72 -4.43
N GLU A 12 4.96 -3.44 -3.31
CA GLU A 12 6.06 -3.38 -2.33
C GLU A 12 7.41 -3.76 -2.97
N CYS A 13 7.44 -4.79 -3.84
CA CYS A 13 8.64 -5.12 -4.59
C CYS A 13 9.07 -4.00 -5.55
N LEU A 14 8.12 -3.33 -6.21
CA LEU A 14 8.38 -2.23 -7.14
C LEU A 14 8.80 -0.95 -6.43
N TRP A 15 8.21 -0.61 -5.29
CA TRP A 15 8.64 0.53 -4.47
C TRP A 15 10.06 0.34 -3.94
N GLN A 16 10.44 -0.89 -3.59
CA GLN A 16 11.81 -1.20 -3.17
C GLN A 16 12.81 -1.17 -4.34
N GLN A 17 12.42 -1.64 -5.52
CA GLN A 17 13.30 -1.66 -6.69
C GLN A 17 12.50 -1.49 -7.98
N HIS A 18 12.69 -0.35 -8.62
CA HIS A 18 12.18 -0.03 -9.94
C HIS A 18 13.23 0.77 -10.73
N PRO A 19 13.24 0.68 -12.08
CA PRO A 19 12.42 -0.20 -12.91
C PRO A 19 12.79 -1.68 -12.74
N ALA A 20 11.82 -2.59 -12.86
CA ALA A 20 12.03 -4.04 -12.74
C ALA A 20 11.31 -4.81 -13.86
N THR A 21 11.89 -5.92 -14.31
CA THR A 21 11.26 -6.84 -15.25
C THR A 21 10.28 -7.78 -14.55
N ALA A 22 9.37 -8.39 -15.31
CA ALA A 22 8.48 -9.43 -14.76
C ALA A 22 9.26 -10.60 -14.17
N SER A 23 10.42 -10.97 -14.72
CA SER A 23 11.24 -12.06 -14.19
C SER A 23 11.80 -11.71 -12.81
N GLU A 24 12.38 -10.53 -12.65
CA GLU A 24 12.94 -10.09 -11.36
C GLU A 24 11.86 -9.99 -10.28
N LEU A 25 10.65 -9.56 -10.64
CA LEU A 25 9.52 -9.54 -9.71
C LEU A 25 9.05 -10.95 -9.33
N ILE A 26 9.03 -11.89 -10.28
CA ILE A 26 8.73 -13.30 -10.01
C ILE A 26 9.75 -13.86 -9.03
N ASP A 27 11.04 -13.71 -9.32
CA ASP A 27 12.12 -14.26 -8.49
C ASP A 27 12.05 -13.72 -7.05
N LYS A 28 11.76 -12.43 -6.88
CA LYS A 28 11.57 -11.82 -5.54
C LYS A 28 10.31 -12.34 -4.83
N LEU A 29 9.22 -12.52 -5.56
CA LEU A 29 7.95 -12.94 -4.98
C LEU A 29 7.92 -14.44 -4.67
N GLU A 30 8.69 -15.26 -5.38
CA GLU A 30 8.85 -16.70 -5.08
C GLU A 30 9.41 -16.94 -3.67
N CYS A 31 10.23 -16.03 -3.14
CA CYS A 31 10.74 -16.14 -1.76
C CYS A 31 9.68 -15.89 -0.68
N SER A 32 8.54 -15.28 -1.02
CA SER A 32 7.51 -14.85 -0.05
C SER A 32 6.09 -15.33 -0.37
N THR A 33 5.91 -16.01 -1.51
CA THR A 33 4.62 -16.48 -2.02
C THR A 33 4.79 -17.75 -2.87
N ASP A 34 3.77 -18.60 -2.90
CA ASP A 34 3.72 -19.78 -3.79
C ASP A 34 3.14 -19.46 -5.20
N TRP A 35 3.29 -18.21 -5.65
CA TRP A 35 2.66 -17.77 -6.89
C TRP A 35 3.42 -18.25 -8.13
N ARG A 36 2.71 -18.93 -9.02
CA ARG A 36 3.23 -19.25 -10.35
C ARG A 36 3.39 -17.97 -11.18
N GLN A 37 4.30 -18.00 -12.15
CA GLN A 37 4.57 -16.88 -13.07
C GLN A 37 3.31 -16.27 -13.71
N GLY A 38 2.32 -17.10 -14.06
CA GLY A 38 1.04 -16.63 -14.63
C GLY A 38 0.27 -15.71 -13.69
N THR A 39 0.32 -15.97 -12.39
CA THR A 39 -0.33 -15.15 -11.36
C THR A 39 0.33 -13.78 -11.26
N VAL A 40 1.67 -13.72 -11.19
CA VAL A 40 2.41 -12.45 -11.13
C VAL A 40 2.13 -11.60 -12.37
N LYS A 41 2.13 -12.21 -13.57
CA LYS A 41 1.77 -11.50 -14.82
C LYS A 41 0.32 -11.01 -14.81
N ALA A 42 -0.63 -11.78 -14.28
CA ALA A 42 -2.02 -11.34 -14.14
C ALA A 42 -2.15 -10.16 -13.17
N LEU A 43 -1.41 -10.17 -12.06
CA LEU A 43 -1.37 -9.05 -11.10
C LEU A 43 -0.75 -7.79 -11.72
N LEU A 44 0.34 -7.93 -12.48
CA LEU A 44 0.95 -6.82 -13.23
C LEU A 44 -0.03 -6.20 -14.22
N ASN A 45 -0.75 -7.02 -15.00
CA ASN A 45 -1.77 -6.52 -15.92
C ASN A 45 -2.92 -5.81 -15.19
N ARG A 46 -3.37 -6.31 -14.03
CA ARG A 46 -4.39 -5.63 -13.22
C ARG A 46 -3.89 -4.28 -12.70
N LEU A 47 -2.64 -4.21 -12.24
CA LEU A 47 -2.01 -2.99 -11.77
C LEU A 47 -1.83 -1.96 -12.90
N LEU A 48 -1.44 -2.41 -14.10
CA LEU A 48 -1.39 -1.56 -15.31
C LEU A 48 -2.76 -0.99 -15.64
N ASN A 49 -3.81 -1.84 -15.68
CA ASN A 49 -5.18 -1.42 -15.97
C ASN A 49 -5.73 -0.43 -14.94
N LYS A 50 -5.21 -0.47 -13.71
CA LYS A 50 -5.57 0.48 -12.63
C LYS A 50 -4.77 1.78 -12.69
N GLY A 51 -3.73 1.86 -13.52
CA GLY A 51 -2.80 2.98 -13.54
C GLY A 51 -1.90 3.04 -12.30
N ALA A 52 -1.76 1.93 -11.57
CA ALA A 52 -0.90 1.86 -10.38
C ALA A 52 0.59 1.75 -10.75
N ILE A 53 0.86 1.19 -11.92
CA ILE A 53 2.19 0.99 -12.47
C ILE A 53 2.19 1.37 -13.94
N GLU A 54 3.37 1.67 -14.45
CA GLU A 54 3.65 1.89 -15.86
C GLU A 54 4.59 0.82 -16.39
N ALA A 55 4.49 0.53 -17.69
CA ALA A 55 5.39 -0.37 -18.39
C ALA A 55 6.09 0.38 -19.53
N SER A 56 7.41 0.35 -19.53
CA SER A 56 8.24 0.83 -20.63
C SER A 56 8.93 -0.34 -21.33
N ARG A 57 9.13 -0.22 -22.64
CA ARG A 57 9.78 -1.27 -23.43
C ARG A 57 11.30 -1.05 -23.43
N SER A 58 12.05 -2.06 -23.00
CA SER A 58 13.51 -2.09 -23.06
C SER A 58 13.96 -3.29 -23.90
N GLY A 59 14.29 -3.02 -25.17
CA GLY A 59 14.60 -4.04 -26.16
C GLY A 59 13.43 -5.01 -26.40
N ARG A 60 13.59 -6.27 -25.97
CA ARG A 60 12.58 -7.33 -26.07
C ARG A 60 11.82 -7.58 -24.77
N ARG A 61 12.11 -6.82 -23.71
CA ARG A 61 11.52 -6.96 -22.37
C ARG A 61 10.70 -5.73 -22.01
N TYR A 62 9.79 -5.90 -21.05
CA TYR A 62 9.09 -4.80 -20.40
C TYR A 62 9.70 -4.54 -19.03
N LEU A 63 9.88 -3.26 -18.72
CA LEU A 63 10.28 -2.72 -17.43
C LEU A 63 9.08 -2.05 -16.78
N TYR A 64 8.76 -2.46 -15.56
CA TYR A 64 7.64 -1.96 -14.78
C TYR A 64 8.16 -0.96 -13.74
N SER A 65 7.40 0.11 -13.51
CA SER A 65 7.69 1.12 -12.48
C SER A 65 6.40 1.55 -11.79
N PRO A 66 6.43 1.88 -10.49
CA PRO A 66 5.27 2.41 -9.79
C PRO A 66 4.89 3.78 -10.38
N ALA A 67 3.61 3.97 -10.67
CA ALA A 67 3.04 5.26 -11.08
C ALA A 67 2.47 6.03 -9.88
N VAL A 68 2.31 5.35 -8.74
CA VAL A 68 1.87 5.92 -7.46
C VAL A 68 2.90 5.64 -6.36
N SER A 69 3.07 6.57 -5.44
CA SER A 69 3.92 6.35 -4.27
C SER A 69 3.23 5.45 -3.24
N ARG A 70 4.03 4.91 -2.30
CA ARG A 70 3.50 4.12 -1.19
C ARG A 70 2.61 4.96 -0.29
N GLU A 71 3.02 6.18 0.00
CA GLU A 71 2.28 7.14 0.83
C GLU A 71 0.93 7.49 0.21
N GLN A 72 0.90 7.75 -1.10
CA GLN A 72 -0.36 8.00 -1.83
C GLN A 72 -1.30 6.81 -1.73
N CYS A 73 -0.79 5.59 -1.95
CA CYS A 73 -1.61 4.39 -1.84
C CYS A 73 -2.15 4.17 -0.42
N VAL A 74 -1.32 4.39 0.61
CA VAL A 74 -1.73 4.26 2.02
C VAL A 74 -2.75 5.33 2.39
N SER A 75 -2.54 6.58 1.98
CA SER A 75 -3.47 7.68 2.22
C SER A 75 -4.83 7.39 1.60
N GLU A 76 -4.88 7.00 0.32
CA GLU A 76 -6.13 6.64 -0.34
C GLU A 76 -6.83 5.44 0.33
N ALA A 77 -6.06 4.41 0.72
CA ALA A 77 -6.63 3.23 1.37
C ALA A 77 -7.21 3.57 2.75
N SER A 78 -6.49 4.38 3.54
CA SER A 78 -6.92 4.84 4.86
C SER A 78 -8.18 5.69 4.77
N GLN A 79 -8.23 6.65 3.84
CA GLN A 79 -9.41 7.49 3.63
C GLN A 79 -10.62 6.63 3.26
N ARG A 80 -10.47 5.71 2.29
CA ARG A 80 -11.56 4.82 1.88
C ARG A 80 -12.03 3.88 2.99
N PHE A 81 -11.13 3.46 3.87
CA PHE A 81 -11.47 2.66 5.03
C PHE A 81 -12.30 3.49 6.03
N LEU A 82 -11.85 4.70 6.35
CA LEU A 82 -12.59 5.63 7.21
C LEU A 82 -13.97 5.96 6.64
N ASP A 83 -14.06 6.32 5.36
CA ASP A 83 -15.32 6.65 4.70
C ASP A 83 -16.32 5.49 4.74
N ARG A 84 -15.83 4.25 4.58
CA ARG A 84 -16.69 3.06 4.51
C ARG A 84 -17.19 2.60 5.87
N TRP A 85 -16.37 2.69 6.90
CA TRP A 85 -16.63 2.04 8.19
C TRP A 85 -16.90 3.01 9.34
N PHE A 86 -16.48 4.27 9.21
CA PHE A 86 -16.51 5.27 10.27
C PHE A 86 -17.09 6.61 9.79
N ASP A 87 -17.80 6.62 8.66
CA ASP A 87 -18.39 7.82 8.03
C ASP A 87 -17.37 8.95 7.80
N GLY A 88 -16.11 8.58 7.51
CA GLY A 88 -15.01 9.54 7.30
C GLY A 88 -14.47 10.17 8.58
N ARG A 89 -14.91 9.73 9.77
CA ARG A 89 -14.51 10.31 11.06
C ARG A 89 -13.43 9.49 11.75
N LEU A 90 -12.35 10.16 12.17
CA LEU A 90 -11.22 9.53 12.86
C LEU A 90 -11.53 9.18 14.32
N ALA A 91 -12.23 10.05 15.06
CA ALA A 91 -12.47 9.85 16.49
C ALA A 91 -13.20 8.54 16.84
N PRO A 92 -14.25 8.11 16.10
CA PRO A 92 -14.87 6.80 16.31
C PRO A 92 -13.93 5.61 16.12
N LEU A 93 -12.98 5.68 15.17
CA LEU A 93 -11.97 4.63 15.00
C LEU A 93 -11.07 4.55 16.23
N VAL A 94 -10.59 5.68 16.74
CA VAL A 94 -9.72 5.72 17.93
C VAL A 94 -10.45 5.20 19.17
N ALA A 95 -11.72 5.58 19.35
CA ALA A 95 -12.56 5.07 20.42
C ALA A 95 -12.73 3.54 20.34
N HIS A 96 -13.07 3.03 19.15
CA HIS A 96 -13.23 1.59 18.93
C HIS A 96 -11.94 0.80 19.22
N LEU A 97 -10.79 1.32 18.77
CA LEU A 97 -9.50 0.69 19.06
C LEU A 97 -9.16 0.70 20.55
N SER A 98 -9.52 1.77 21.27
CA SER A 98 -9.28 1.90 22.71
C SER A 98 -10.12 0.92 23.54
N ASP A 99 -11.36 0.67 23.12
CA ASP A 99 -12.27 -0.24 23.82
C ASP A 99 -11.91 -1.72 23.62
N HIS A 100 -11.38 -2.08 22.44
CA HIS A 100 -11.09 -3.47 22.07
C HIS A 100 -9.62 -3.88 22.17
N ARG A 101 -8.70 -2.93 22.30
CA ARG A 101 -7.26 -3.17 22.44
C ARG A 101 -6.72 -2.26 23.53
N ARG A 102 -6.01 -2.84 24.51
CA ARG A 102 -5.31 -2.05 25.52
C ARG A 102 -4.17 -1.28 24.85
N ILE A 103 -4.36 0.03 24.69
CA ILE A 103 -3.31 0.93 24.21
C ILE A 103 -2.22 1.00 25.28
N LYS A 104 -0.98 0.74 24.87
CA LYS A 104 0.16 0.84 25.80
C LYS A 104 0.45 2.30 26.13
N PRO A 105 0.99 2.62 27.31
CA PRO A 105 1.34 4.00 27.66
C PRO A 105 2.19 4.71 26.59
N ALA A 106 3.18 4.01 26.02
CA ALA A 106 4.03 4.56 24.96
C ALA A 106 3.24 4.91 23.67
N GLU A 107 2.32 4.04 23.23
CA GLU A 107 1.46 4.32 22.06
C GLU A 107 0.52 5.50 22.32
N LEU A 108 0.07 5.68 23.58
CA LEU A 108 -0.76 6.82 23.97
C LEU A 108 0.03 8.13 23.97
N ASP A 109 1.28 8.10 24.43
CA ASP A 109 2.15 9.28 24.44
C ASP A 109 2.53 9.71 23.01
N GLU A 110 2.80 8.74 22.12
CA GLU A 110 2.98 9.00 20.68
C GLU A 110 1.73 9.65 20.06
N LEU A 111 0.53 9.15 20.38
CA LEU A 111 -0.72 9.71 19.87
C LEU A 111 -0.96 11.15 20.38
N LYS A 112 -0.65 11.42 21.65
CA LYS A 112 -0.76 12.78 22.21
C LYS A 112 0.21 13.75 21.55
N ALA A 113 1.45 13.32 21.27
CA ALA A 113 2.42 14.14 20.55
C ALA A 113 1.92 14.52 19.15
N LEU A 114 1.37 13.54 18.41
CA LEU A 114 0.78 13.81 17.10
C LEU A 114 -0.41 14.78 17.16
N ILE A 115 -1.25 14.71 18.19
CA ILE A 115 -2.35 15.66 18.37
C ILE A 115 -1.83 17.07 18.64
N ALA A 116 -0.83 17.21 19.51
CA ALA A 116 -0.21 18.50 19.80
C ALA A 116 0.42 19.14 18.54
N ASP A 117 1.14 18.34 17.74
CA ASP A 117 1.73 18.82 16.48
C ASP A 117 0.64 19.33 15.51
N LEU A 118 -0.51 18.64 15.42
CA LEU A 118 -1.63 19.07 14.57
C LEU A 118 -2.32 20.34 15.09
N GLU A 119 -2.37 20.55 16.40
CA GLU A 119 -2.90 21.77 17.01
C GLU A 119 -1.99 22.97 16.74
N ASP A 120 -0.66 22.76 16.70
CA ASP A 120 0.33 23.80 16.41
C ASP A 120 0.39 24.18 14.91
N GLU A 121 0.02 23.26 14.00
CA GLU A 121 -0.05 23.51 12.56
C GLU A 121 -1.39 24.15 12.09
N SER A 122 -2.37 24.28 12.98
CA SER A 122 -3.74 24.78 12.70
C SER A 122 -3.94 26.26 13.04
#